data_AF-A0A2W2CV83-F1
#
_entry.id   AF-A0A2W2CV83-F1
#
_cell.length_a   1.000
_cell.length_b   1.000
_cell.length_c   1.000
_cell.angle_alpha   90.00
_cell.angle_beta   90.00
_cell.angle_gamma   90.00
#
_symmetry.space_group_name_H-M   'P 1'
#
loop_
_entity.id
_entity.type
_entity.pdbx_description
1 polymer ?
#
loop_
_entity_poly.entity_id
_entity_poly.type
_entity_poly.pdbx_seq_one_letter_code
_entity_poly.pdbx_strand_id
1 'polypeptide(L)' 'MPHHEEHHDKLPALGEPPEGVDTLPEPDFANEHDRTAVDRDVVTGADEDEREPEASRGWAGENHGTTPT' A
#
# COMPACT_ATOMS: atom_id res chain seq x y z
N MET A 1 -14.65 2.46 41.61
CA MET A 1 -14.87 3.27 40.40
C MET A 1 -15.80 2.50 39.49
N PRO A 2 -17.03 2.96 39.22
CA PRO A 2 -17.90 2.30 38.25
C PRO A 2 -17.37 2.63 36.84
N HIS A 3 -17.04 1.60 36.06
CA HIS A 3 -16.74 1.76 34.64
C HIS A 3 -18.05 2.14 33.93
N HIS A 4 -18.09 3.33 33.34
CA HIS A 4 -19.16 3.71 32.44
C HIS A 4 -18.91 2.96 31.13
N GLU A 5 -19.58 1.83 30.95
CA GLU A 5 -19.69 1.20 29.64
C GLU A 5 -20.58 2.11 28.80
N GLU A 6 -19.94 3.06 28.11
CA GLU A 6 -20.54 3.82 27.03
C GLU A 6 -20.96 2.80 25.97
N HIS A 7 -22.25 2.45 25.98
CA HIS A 7 -22.88 1.71 24.90
C HIS A 7 -22.85 2.62 23.67
N HIS A 8 -21.76 2.55 22.90
CA HIS A 8 -21.76 3.07 21.54
C HIS A 8 -22.82 2.29 20.78
N ASP A 9 -23.96 2.93 20.53
CA ASP A 9 -24.92 2.43 19.55
C ASP A 9 -24.14 2.07 18.29
N LYS A 10 -24.38 0.88 17.74
CA LYS A 10 -23.76 0.39 16.49
C LYS A 10 -24.31 1.16 15.30
N LEU A 11 -24.11 2.47 15.30
CA LEU A 11 -24.39 3.31 14.16
C LEU A 11 -23.31 3.03 13.12
N PRO A 12 -23.69 2.68 11.88
CA PRO A 12 -22.70 2.47 10.83
C PRO A 12 -21.91 3.75 10.61
N ALA A 13 -20.63 3.59 10.27
CA ALA A 13 -19.79 4.73 9.94
C ALA A 13 -20.34 5.45 8.70
N LEU A 14 -20.14 6.76 8.61
CA LEU A 14 -20.55 7.53 7.44
C LEU A 14 -19.79 7.01 6.21
N GLY A 15 -20.54 6.45 5.24
CA GLY A 15 -19.96 5.84 4.04
C GLY A 15 -19.65 4.34 4.17
N GLU A 16 -19.97 3.71 5.31
CA GLU A 16 -19.93 2.26 5.43
C GLU A 16 -20.99 1.64 4.51
N PRO A 17 -20.60 0.79 3.55
CA PRO A 17 -21.56 0.09 2.71
C PRO A 17 -22.43 -0.83 3.59
N PRO A 18 -23.71 -1.05 3.22
CA PRO A 18 -24.55 -1.99 3.95
C PRO A 18 -23.91 -3.39 3.94
N GLU A 19 -23.90 -4.05 5.11
CA GLU A 19 -23.37 -5.41 5.25
C GLU A 19 -24.04 -6.37 4.24
N GLY A 20 -23.24 -7.25 3.62
CA GLY A 20 -23.75 -8.35 2.81
C GLY A 20 -23.94 -8.07 1.32
N VAL A 21 -23.56 -6.89 0.82
CA VAL A 21 -23.49 -6.65 -0.63
C VAL A 21 -22.03 -6.41 -1.01
N ASP A 22 -21.38 -7.43 -1.56
CA ASP A 22 -20.19 -7.19 -2.37
C ASP A 22 -20.67 -6.44 -3.62
N THR A 23 -20.46 -5.12 -3.60
CA THR A 23 -20.93 -4.22 -4.67
C THR A 23 -19.97 -4.17 -5.84
N LEU A 24 -18.82 -4.83 -5.73
CA LEU A 24 -17.79 -4.87 -6.74
C LEU A 24 -17.76 -6.26 -7.37
N PRO A 25 -17.55 -6.37 -8.69
CA PRO A 25 -17.14 -7.65 -9.26
C PRO A 25 -15.84 -8.08 -8.57
N GLU A 26 -15.69 -9.38 -8.28
CA GLU A 26 -14.43 -9.94 -7.79
C GLU A 26 -13.31 -9.47 -8.72
N PRO A 27 -12.33 -8.69 -8.21
CA PRO A 27 -11.27 -8.18 -9.05
C PRO A 27 -10.46 -9.37 -9.57
N ASP A 28 -10.18 -9.38 -10.88
CA ASP A 28 -9.30 -10.36 -11.51
C ASP A 28 -7.84 -9.99 -11.22
N PHE A 29 -7.45 -10.09 -9.95
CA PHE A 29 -6.13 -9.73 -9.46
C PHE A 29 -5.02 -10.51 -10.17
N ALA A 30 -5.29 -11.74 -10.63
CA ALA A 30 -4.31 -12.55 -11.33
C ALA A 30 -3.96 -11.94 -12.70
N ASN A 31 -4.96 -11.56 -13.49
CA ASN A 31 -4.78 -10.94 -14.80
C ASN A 31 -4.27 -9.50 -14.69
N GLU A 32 -4.70 -8.75 -13.66
CA GLU A 32 -4.16 -7.41 -13.40
C GLU A 32 -2.67 -7.47 -13.02
N HIS A 33 -2.28 -8.44 -12.19
CA HIS A 33 -0.89 -8.68 -11.85
C HIS A 33 -0.06 -8.94 -13.11
N ASP A 34 -0.50 -9.83 -14.00
CA ASP A 34 0.26 -10.14 -15.23
C ASP A 34 0.38 -8.95 -16.19
N ARG A 35 -0.62 -8.06 -16.22
CA ARG A 35 -0.60 -6.85 -17.07
C ARG A 35 0.24 -5.71 -16.51
N THR A 36 0.42 -5.67 -15.20
CA THR A 36 1.08 -4.56 -14.49
C THR A 36 2.40 -4.96 -13.84
N ALA A 37 2.73 -6.26 -13.89
CA ALA A 37 4.00 -6.78 -13.41
C ALA A 37 5.16 -6.10 -14.13
N VAL A 38 6.17 -5.78 -13.34
CA VAL A 38 7.46 -5.33 -13.85
C VAL A 38 8.08 -6.45 -14.68
N ASP A 39 8.75 -6.08 -15.77
CA ASP A 39 9.42 -7.03 -16.65
C ASP A 39 10.38 -7.92 -15.84
N ARG A 40 10.46 -9.20 -16.21
CA ARG A 40 11.28 -10.17 -15.49
C ARG A 40 12.77 -9.84 -15.56
N ASP A 41 13.24 -9.25 -16.64
CA ASP A 41 14.64 -8.86 -16.80
C ASP A 41 14.98 -7.73 -15.81
N VAL A 42 14.05 -6.80 -15.61
CA VAL A 42 14.15 -5.75 -14.58
C VAL A 42 14.15 -6.33 -13.16
N VAL A 43 13.26 -7.28 -12.87
CA VAL A 43 13.16 -7.91 -11.53
C VAL A 43 14.39 -8.76 -11.21
N THR A 44 14.95 -9.43 -12.23
CA THR A 44 16.11 -10.32 -12.06
C THR A 44 17.44 -9.60 -12.18
N GLY A 45 17.45 -8.32 -12.57
CA GLY A 45 18.66 -7.55 -12.83
C GLY A 45 19.37 -7.98 -14.12
N ALA A 46 18.71 -8.72 -15.00
CA ALA A 46 19.29 -9.13 -16.28
C ALA A 46 19.53 -7.93 -17.23
N ASP A 47 18.87 -6.80 -16.98
CA ASP A 47 19.01 -5.55 -17.72
C ASP A 47 19.93 -4.52 -17.03
N GLU A 48 20.68 -4.91 -15.99
CA GLU A 48 21.57 -4.02 -15.24
C GLU A 48 22.60 -3.30 -16.11
N ASP A 49 23.10 -3.95 -17.17
CA ASP A 49 24.05 -3.35 -18.11
C ASP A 49 23.41 -2.36 -19.09
N GLU A 50 22.08 -2.38 -19.23
CA GLU A 50 21.32 -1.52 -20.14
C GLU A 50 20.68 -0.32 -19.42
N ARG A 51 20.40 -0.45 -18.12
CA ARG A 51 19.80 0.60 -17.31
C ARG A 51 20.82 1.65 -16.86
N GLU A 52 20.34 2.88 -16.76
CA GLU A 52 21.07 3.94 -16.07
C GLU A 52 21.26 3.57 -14.58
N PRO A 53 22.40 3.90 -13.97
CA PRO A 53 22.67 3.57 -12.59
C PRO A 53 21.61 4.19 -11.68
N GLU A 54 21.02 3.36 -10.82
CA GLU A 54 20.07 3.84 -9.82
C GLU A 54 20.79 4.78 -8.87
N ALA A 55 20.47 6.08 -8.98
CA ALA A 55 20.93 7.03 -7.98
C ALA A 55 20.28 6.63 -6.66
N SER A 56 21.08 6.56 -5.60
CA SER A 56 20.61 6.60 -4.22
C SER A 56 20.05 7.99 -3.93
N ARG A 57 19.00 8.37 -4.68
CA ARG A 57 18.12 9.45 -4.29
C ARG A 57 17.24 8.88 -3.21
N GLY A 58 17.89 8.65 -2.07
CA GLY A 58 17.30 8.12 -0.88
C GLY A 58 16.02 8.89 -0.62
N TRP A 59 15.00 8.16 -0.16
CA TRP A 59 13.84 8.80 0.42
C TRP A 59 14.33 9.84 1.44
N ALA A 60 13.58 10.91 1.66
CA ALA A 60 14.03 11.99 2.55
C ALA A 60 14.37 11.55 3.99
N GLY A 61 14.14 10.29 4.36
CA GLY A 61 14.60 9.66 5.60
C GLY A 61 15.87 8.79 5.53
N GLU A 62 16.42 8.51 4.34
CA GLU A 62 17.53 7.54 4.19
C GLU A 62 18.88 8.10 4.67
N ASN A 63 19.07 9.43 4.63
CA ASN A 63 20.32 10.10 5.02
C ASN A 63 20.18 11.16 6.13
N HIS A 64 19.00 11.30 6.74
CA HIS A 64 18.74 12.36 7.72
C HIS A 64 18.80 11.85 9.17
N GLY A 65 20.01 11.59 9.65
CA GLY A 65 20.34 11.88 11.04
C GLY A 65 20.43 13.40 11.19
N THR A 66 19.32 14.10 11.38
CA THR A 66 19.39 15.53 11.73
C THR A 66 19.98 15.62 13.14
N THR A 67 21.25 16.02 13.26
CA THR A 67 21.77 16.47 14.56
C THR A 67 21.12 17.83 14.83
N PRO A 68 20.22 17.97 15.83
CA PRO A 68 19.72 19.28 16.20
C PRO A 68 20.86 20.07 16.83
N THR A 69 21.10 21.29 16.32
CA THR A 69 21.89 22.32 17.02
C THR A 69 20.97 23.09 17.95
#